data_AF-A0A1V5X9Q5-F1
#
_entry.id   AF-A0A1V5X9Q5-F1
#
_cell.length_a   1.000
_cell.length_b   1.000
_cell.length_c   1.000
_cell.angle_alpha   90.00
_cell.angle_beta   90.00
_cell.angle_gamma   90.00
#
_symmetry.space_group_name_H-M   'P 1'
#
loop_
_entity.id
_entity.type
_entity.pdbx_description
1 polymer ?
#
loop_
_entity_poly.entity_id
_entity_poly.type
_entity_poly.pdbx_seq_one_letter_code
_entity_poly.pdbx_strand_id
1 'polypeptide(L)'
;MNEFFIPSNFEDSGKLMGLFGIRNVIEAGILSLPFIFLVFKLVPLDLTWKIIISAVFVIPVGGFALMGINDDSLSVFARSWWHWLKNRKIIEYRGEVK
;
A
#
# COMPACT_ATOMS: atom_id res chain seq x y z
N MET A 1 26.67 24.07 -24.13
CA MET A 1 26.25 23.02 -23.19
C MET A 1 24.76 23.23 -23.02
N ASN A 2 23.91 22.38 -23.62
CA ASN A 2 22.47 22.53 -23.47
C ASN A 2 22.10 22.07 -22.07
N GLU A 3 21.72 23.03 -21.22
CA GLU A 3 21.30 22.78 -19.86
C GLU A 3 19.96 22.05 -19.90
N PHE A 4 19.98 20.78 -19.51
CA PHE A 4 18.79 19.93 -19.49
C PHE A 4 18.02 20.25 -18.21
N PHE A 5 17.01 21.13 -18.31
CA PHE A 5 16.17 21.51 -17.17
C PHE A 5 15.07 20.46 -16.95
N ILE A 6 15.25 19.62 -15.93
CA ILE A 6 14.20 18.70 -15.48
C ILE A 6 13.22 19.52 -14.62
N PRO A 7 11.95 19.61 -15.00
CA PRO A 7 10.97 20.34 -14.20
C PRO A 7 10.79 19.66 -12.84
N SER A 8 10.65 20.47 -11.78
CA SER A 8 10.49 19.99 -10.40
C SER A 8 9.31 19.03 -10.19
N ASN A 9 8.31 19.06 -11.08
CA ASN A 9 7.10 18.24 -11.02
C ASN A 9 7.20 16.90 -11.78
N PHE A 10 8.41 16.49 -12.21
CA PHE A 10 8.60 15.23 -12.93
C PHE A 10 8.30 14.01 -12.04
N GLU A 11 8.69 14.06 -10.77
CA GLU A 11 8.55 12.94 -9.82
C GLU A 11 7.21 12.94 -9.05
N ASP A 12 6.54 14.10 -8.98
CA ASP A 12 5.24 14.26 -8.31
C ASP A 12 4.05 13.73 -9.11
N SER A 13 4.27 13.37 -10.38
CA SER A 13 3.21 12.87 -11.25
C SER A 13 2.62 11.57 -10.69
N GLY A 14 1.39 11.64 -10.17
CA GLY A 14 0.67 10.50 -9.59
C GLY A 14 0.80 10.33 -8.08
N LYS A 15 1.46 11.26 -7.37
CA LYS A 15 1.51 11.31 -5.90
C LYS A 15 0.50 12.35 -5.36
N LEU A 16 -0.25 11.98 -4.34
CA LEU A 16 -1.06 12.87 -3.52
C LEU A 16 -0.14 13.64 -2.56
N MET A 17 -0.23 14.98 -2.58
CA MET A 17 0.60 15.88 -1.77
C MET A 17 2.12 15.73 -2.00
N GLY A 18 2.55 15.11 -3.11
CA GLY A 18 3.96 14.76 -3.35
C GLY A 18 4.51 13.65 -2.44
N LEU A 19 3.68 13.09 -1.54
CA LEU A 19 4.12 12.14 -0.50
C LEU A 19 3.66 10.71 -0.78
N PHE A 20 2.40 10.50 -1.18
CA PHE A 20 1.81 9.17 -1.28
C PHE A 20 1.32 8.89 -2.69
N GLY A 21 1.71 7.76 -3.30
CA GLY A 21 1.15 7.35 -4.59
C GLY A 21 -0.38 7.24 -4.54
N ILE A 22 -1.08 7.69 -5.59
CA ILE A 22 -2.55 7.66 -5.66
C ILE A 22 -3.11 6.24 -5.40
N ARG A 23 -2.37 5.20 -5.83
CA ARG A 23 -2.72 3.80 -5.62
C ARG A 23 -2.67 3.40 -4.15
N ASN A 24 -1.60 3.79 -3.44
CA ASN A 24 -1.45 3.54 -2.01
C ASN A 24 -2.57 4.22 -1.22
N VAL A 25 -2.97 5.44 -1.62
CA VAL A 25 -4.11 6.15 -0.99
C VAL A 25 -5.42 5.38 -1.19
N ILE A 26 -5.68 4.91 -2.41
CA ILE A 26 -6.88 4.12 -2.72
C ILE A 26 -6.87 2.81 -1.93
N GLU A 27 -5.75 2.08 -1.92
CA GLU A 27 -5.59 0.83 -1.18
C GLU A 27 -5.75 1.04 0.33
N ALA A 28 -5.19 2.13 0.89
CA ALA A 28 -5.37 2.48 2.28
C ALA A 28 -6.83 2.76 2.63
N GLY A 29 -7.58 3.43 1.75
CA GLY A 29 -9.02 3.61 1.92
C GLY A 29 -9.78 2.28 1.91
N ILE A 30 -9.52 1.43 0.91
CA ILE A 30 -10.16 0.11 0.80
C ILE A 30 -9.86 -0.77 2.01
N LEU A 31 -8.63 -0.73 2.54
CA LEU A 31 -8.23 -1.54 3.69
C LEU A 31 -8.77 -0.99 5.02
N SER A 32 -8.89 0.33 5.19
CA SER A 32 -9.31 0.95 6.46
C SER A 32 -10.83 1.07 6.63
N LEU A 33 -11.57 1.39 5.57
CA LEU A 33 -13.02 1.62 5.63
C LEU A 33 -13.82 0.43 6.21
N PRO A 34 -13.51 -0.84 5.86
CA PRO A 34 -14.19 -1.99 6.45
C PRO A 34 -14.03 -2.07 7.97
N PHE A 35 -12.85 -1.74 8.52
CA PHE A 35 -12.64 -1.73 9.97
C PHE A 35 -13.52 -0.69 10.66
N ILE A 36 -13.59 0.52 10.11
CA ILE A 36 -14.48 1.58 10.63
C ILE A 36 -15.92 1.08 10.62
N PHE A 37 -16.37 0.56 9.48
CA PHE A 37 -17.74 0.06 9.33
C PHE A 37 -18.08 -1.05 10.34
N LEU A 38 -17.18 -2.03 10.48
CA LEU A 38 -17.36 -3.14 11.42
C LEU A 38 -17.41 -2.65 12.87
N VAL A 39 -16.52 -1.75 13.28
CA VAL A 39 -16.51 -1.19 14.64
C VAL A 39 -17.81 -0.45 14.94
N PHE A 40 -18.27 0.41 14.02
CA PHE A 40 -19.48 1.19 14.25
C PHE A 40 -20.76 0.34 14.27
N LYS A 41 -20.81 -0.73 13.46
CA LYS A 41 -21.96 -1.63 13.35
C LYS A 41 -22.02 -2.68 14.45
N LEU A 42 -20.88 -3.26 14.84
CA LEU A 42 -20.85 -4.46 15.68
C LEU A 42 -20.58 -4.18 17.15
N VAL A 43 -19.90 -3.08 17.49
CA VAL A 43 -19.50 -2.80 18.87
C VAL A 43 -20.63 -2.07 19.60
N PRO A 44 -21.23 -2.63 20.66
CA PRO A 44 -22.30 -1.98 21.42
C PRO A 44 -21.72 -1.10 22.53
N LEU A 45 -20.84 -0.17 22.18
CA LEU A 45 -20.24 0.80 23.12
C LEU A 45 -20.64 2.22 22.74
N ASP A 46 -20.42 3.16 23.66
CA ASP A 46 -20.59 4.58 23.39
C ASP A 46 -19.69 5.08 22.26
N LEU A 47 -20.10 6.19 21.64
CA LEU A 47 -19.42 6.78 20.48
C LEU A 47 -17.92 7.01 20.73
N THR A 48 -17.53 7.47 21.92
CA THR A 48 -16.13 7.71 22.28
C THR A 48 -15.29 6.45 22.14
N TRP A 49 -15.77 5.32 22.67
CA TRP A 49 -15.07 4.04 22.60
C TRP A 49 -15.01 3.51 21.17
N LYS A 50 -16.08 3.68 20.39
CA LYS A 50 -16.09 3.33 18.96
C LYS A 50 -15.00 4.07 18.19
N ILE A 51 -14.87 5.38 18.43
CA ILE A 51 -13.84 6.21 17.79
C ILE A 51 -12.44 5.72 18.19
N ILE A 52 -12.17 5.53 19.49
CA ILE A 52 -10.87 5.07 19.98
C ILE A 52 -10.51 3.71 19.36
N ILE A 53 -11.42 2.74 19.40
CA ILE A 53 -11.19 1.41 18.83
C ILE A 53 -10.94 1.51 17.32
N SER A 54 -11.76 2.29 16.61
CA SER A 54 -11.56 2.48 15.17
C SER A 54 -10.19 3.10 14.86
N ALA A 55 -9.73 4.09 15.63
CA ALA A 55 -8.44 4.72 15.42
C ALA A 55 -7.28 3.73 15.67
N VAL A 56 -7.38 2.92 16.72
CA VAL A 56 -6.37 1.89 17.04
C VAL A 56 -6.17 0.89 15.90
N PHE A 57 -7.22 0.56 15.14
CA PHE A 57 -7.10 -0.34 13.98
C PHE A 57 -6.79 0.40 12.67
N VAL A 58 -7.45 1.52 12.41
CA VAL A 58 -7.35 2.25 11.14
C VAL A 58 -6.00 2.91 10.97
N ILE A 59 -5.43 3.48 12.03
CA ILE A 59 -4.14 4.17 11.94
C ILE A 59 -3.03 3.20 11.52
N PRO A 60 -2.81 2.04 12.16
CA PRO A 60 -1.76 1.12 11.72
C PRO A 60 -2.06 0.50 10.35
N VAL A 61 -3.31 0.09 10.08
CA VAL A 61 -3.67 -0.54 8.79
C VAL A 61 -3.57 0.46 7.64
N GLY A 62 -4.16 1.64 7.80
CA GLY A 62 -4.12 2.71 6.81
C GLY A 62 -2.71 3.27 6.63
N GLY A 63 -1.97 3.47 7.72
CA GLY A 63 -0.58 3.92 7.69
C GLY A 63 0.32 2.93 6.95
N PHE A 64 0.19 1.63 7.23
CA PHE A 64 0.92 0.58 6.51
C PHE A 64 0.58 0.57 5.02
N ALA A 65 -0.70 0.71 4.68
CA ALA A 65 -1.14 0.75 3.28
C ALA A 65 -0.69 2.01 2.53
N LEU A 66 -0.60 3.16 3.20
CA LEU A 66 -0.05 4.38 2.64
C LEU A 66 1.46 4.26 2.42
N MET A 67 2.19 3.70 3.38
CA MET A 67 3.63 3.49 3.29
C MET A 67 4.01 2.56 2.14
N GLY A 68 3.19 1.54 1.87
CA GLY A 68 3.50 0.54 0.85
C GLY A 68 4.73 -0.30 1.22
N ILE A 69 5.26 -1.05 0.26
CA ILE A 69 6.44 -1.91 0.46
C ILE A 69 7.38 -1.73 -0.74
N ASN A 70 8.64 -1.35 -0.49
CA ASN A 70 9.65 -1.12 -1.53
C ASN A 70 9.18 -0.17 -2.65
N ASP A 71 8.59 0.97 -2.28
CA ASP A 71 7.99 1.97 -3.20
C ASP A 71 6.80 1.47 -4.04
N ASP A 72 6.43 0.20 -3.93
CA ASP A 72 5.26 -0.38 -4.57
C ASP A 72 4.01 -0.26 -3.68
N SER A 73 2.85 -0.16 -4.34
CA SER A 73 1.57 -0.31 -3.67
C SER A 73 1.37 -1.76 -3.18
N LEU A 74 0.61 -1.97 -2.12
CA LEU A 74 0.40 -3.29 -1.51
C LEU A 74 -0.15 -4.31 -2.51
N SER A 75 -1.03 -3.90 -3.43
CA SER A 75 -1.57 -4.82 -4.44
C SER A 75 -0.52 -5.29 -5.44
N VAL A 76 0.42 -4.41 -5.82
CA VAL A 76 1.55 -4.74 -6.70
C VAL A 76 2.47 -5.70 -5.98
N PHE A 77 2.84 -5.39 -4.73
CA PHE A 77 3.64 -6.28 -3.90
C PHE A 77 2.99 -7.67 -3.76
N ALA A 78 1.70 -7.72 -3.40
CA ALA A 78 0.98 -8.97 -3.23
C ALA A 78 0.94 -9.80 -4.52
N ARG A 79 0.74 -9.15 -5.68
CA ARG A 79 0.75 -9.81 -6.99
C ARG A 79 2.13 -10.37 -7.32
N SER A 80 3.19 -9.58 -7.12
CA SER A 80 4.59 -9.99 -7.36
C SER A 80 4.98 -11.14 -6.44
N TRP A 81 4.63 -11.05 -5.16
CA TRP A 81 4.82 -12.11 -4.18
C TRP A 81 4.09 -13.40 -4.58
N TRP A 82 2.83 -13.29 -5.01
CA TRP A 82 2.05 -14.45 -5.46
C TRP A 82 2.62 -15.09 -6.72
N HIS A 83 3.08 -14.28 -7.67
CA HIS A 83 3.77 -14.74 -8.87
C HIS A 83 5.06 -15.47 -8.50
N TRP A 84 5.84 -14.93 -7.59
CA TRP A 84 7.04 -15.59 -7.06
C TRP A 84 6.67 -16.92 -6.38
N LEU A 85 5.68 -16.96 -5.48
CA LEU A 85 5.24 -18.18 -4.80
C LEU A 85 4.84 -19.30 -5.77
N LYS A 86 4.17 -18.97 -6.88
CA LYS A 86 3.78 -19.94 -7.92
C LYS A 86 4.98 -20.43 -8.73
N ASN A 87 5.91 -19.55 -9.08
CA ASN A 87 7.03 -19.86 -9.98
C ASN A 87 8.34 -20.21 -9.27
N ARG A 88 8.38 -20.19 -7.93
CA ARG A 88 9.59 -20.50 -7.14
C ARG A 88 10.19 -21.88 -7.43
N LYS A 89 9.41 -22.83 -7.98
CA LYS A 89 9.88 -24.17 -8.36
C LYS A 89 10.58 -24.22 -9.73
N ILE A 90 10.53 -23.15 -10.52
CA ILE A 90 11.11 -23.07 -11.87
C ILE A 90 12.49 -22.36 -11.84
N ILE A 91 12.90 -21.84 -10.68
CA ILE A 91 14.18 -21.14 -10.51
C ILE A 91 15.37 -22.11 -10.42
N GLU A 92 15.12 -23.42 -10.38
CA GLU A 92 16.14 -24.46 -10.58
C GLU A 92 16.40 -24.71 -12.09
N TYR A 93 16.72 -23.67 -12.87
CA TYR A 93 17.40 -23.92 -14.14
C TYR A 93 18.90 -24.10 -13.86
N ARG A 94 19.26 -25.39 -13.89
CA ARG A 94 20.60 -25.98 -13.91
C ARG A 94 21.58 -25.15 -14.75
N GLY A 95 22.74 -24.89 -14.16
CA GLY A 95 23.90 -24.48 -14.92
C GLY A 95 24.18 -25.47 -16.04
N GLU A 96 24.21 -24.96 -17.26
CA GLU A 96 25.07 -25.51 -18.30
C GLU A 96 26.09 -24.42 -18.63
N VAL A 97 27.27 -24.58 -18.05
CA VAL A 97 28.49 -23.90 -18.47
C VAL A 97 28.84 -24.48 -19.84
N LYS A 98 28.91 -23.64 -20.87
CA LYS A 98 29.65 -23.94 -22.09
C LYS A 98 30.84 -23.00 -22.18
#